data_AF-A0A524E4B5-F1
#
_entry.id   AF-A0A524E4B5-F1
#
_cell.length_a   1.000
_cell.length_b   1.000
_cell.length_c   1.000
_cell.angle_alpha   90.00
_cell.angle_beta   90.00
_cell.angle_gamma   90.00
#
_symmetry.space_group_name_H-M   'P 1'
#
loop_
_entity.id
_entity.type
_entity.pdbx_description
1 polymer ?
#
loop_
_entity_poly.entity_id
_entity_poly.type
_entity_poly.pdbx_seq_one_letter_code
_entity_poly.pdbx_strand_id
1 'polypeptide(L)' 'MSFEADFQIIKNLTEIQACSGNENKIRQYITNIVKDYCDNVETDILGNLFCHIRGKSGSDKQKLRILFDAHMDEKS' A
#
# COMPACT_ATOMS: atom_id res chain seq x y z
N MET A 1 13.60 -3.88 -10.39
CA MET A 1 14.08 -3.20 -9.17
C MET A 1 15.50 -3.66 -8.87
N SER A 2 16.35 -2.79 -8.32
CA SER A 2 17.69 -3.15 -7.83
C SER A 2 17.63 -3.32 -6.31
N PHE A 3 18.56 -4.10 -5.75
CA PHE A 3 18.68 -4.27 -4.30
C PHE A 3 18.75 -2.93 -3.55
N GLU A 4 19.47 -1.96 -4.11
CA GLU A 4 19.57 -0.62 -3.54
C GLU A 4 18.21 0.07 -3.44
N ALA A 5 17.38 -0.01 -4.48
CA ALA A 5 16.05 0.61 -4.47
C ALA A 5 15.14 -0.04 -3.42
N ASP A 6 15.17 -1.37 -3.31
CA ASP A 6 14.37 -2.11 -2.34
C ASP A 6 14.81 -1.79 -0.90
N PHE A 7 16.12 -1.72 -0.66
CA PHE A 7 16.67 -1.34 0.64
C PHE A 7 16.26 0.08 1.05
N GLN A 8 16.32 1.05 0.14
CA GLN A 8 15.88 2.42 0.44
C GLN A 8 14.38 2.49 0.77
N ILE A 9 13.54 1.70 0.10
CA ILE A 9 12.10 1.64 0.42
C ILE A 9 11.90 1.12 1.85
N ILE A 10 12.54 -0.01 2.19
CA ILE A 10 12.43 -0.61 3.53
C ILE A 10 12.93 0.37 4.58
N LYS A 11 14.10 0.99 4.36
CA LYS A 11 14.67 1.98 5.27
C LYS A 11 13.69 3.14 5.55
N ASN A 12 13.16 3.75 4.50
CA ASN A 12 12.21 4.85 4.64
C ASN A 12 10.91 4.41 5.33
N LEU A 13 10.39 3.22 5.03
CA LEU A 13 9.22 2.68 5.72
C LEU A 13 9.48 2.53 7.23
N THR A 14 10.67 2.07 7.63
CA THR A 14 11.03 1.89 9.04
C THR A 14 11.40 3.18 9.78
N GLU A 15 11.78 4.23 9.06
CA GLU A 15 12.13 5.53 9.66
C GLU A 15 10.91 6.44 9.87
N ILE A 16 9.78 6.15 9.21
CA ILE A 16 8.54 6.91 9.38
C ILE A 16 7.79 6.37 10.60
N GLN A 17 7.70 7.19 11.65
CA GLN A 17 6.90 6.89 12.82
C GLN A 17 5.42 6.71 12.46
N ALA A 18 4.85 5.58 12.87
CA ALA A 18 3.51 5.12 12.49
C ALA A 18 2.81 4.41 13.65
N CYS A 19 2.83 4.99 14.85
CA CYS A 19 2.08 4.43 15.98
C CYS A 19 0.58 4.27 15.63
N SER A 20 -0.05 3.24 16.18
CA SER A 20 -1.49 2.98 15.97
C SER A 20 -2.34 4.24 16.26
N GLY A 21 -3.17 4.63 15.30
CA GLY A 21 -3.96 5.86 15.28
C GLY A 21 -3.25 7.10 14.70
N ASN A 22 -1.98 6.99 14.29
CA ASN A 22 -1.19 8.08 13.69
C ASN A 22 -0.45 7.63 12.42
N GLU A 23 -1.14 6.94 11.53
CA GLU A 23 -0.59 6.33 10.31
C GLU A 23 -0.58 7.29 9.10
N ASN A 24 -0.93 8.56 9.30
CA ASN A 24 -1.10 9.52 8.21
C ASN A 24 0.16 9.67 7.33
N LYS A 25 1.34 9.71 7.95
CA LYS A 25 2.62 9.91 7.25
C LYS A 25 3.02 8.67 6.45
N ILE A 26 2.95 7.49 7.07
CA ILE A 26 3.30 6.23 6.41
C ILE A 26 2.33 5.94 5.25
N ARG A 27 1.04 6.23 5.43
CA ARG A 27 0.04 6.10 4.38
C ARG A 27 0.35 6.98 3.18
N GLN A 28 0.64 8.27 3.39
CA GLN A 28 1.02 9.19 2.30
C GLN A 28 2.27 8.71 1.55
N TYR A 29 3.26 8.19 2.28
CA TYR A 29 4.48 7.65 1.66
C TYR A 29 4.16 6.44 0.78
N ILE A 30 3.41 5.45 1.29
CA ILE A 30 3.01 4.27 0.53
C ILE A 30 2.16 4.67 -0.69
N THR A 31 1.17 5.55 -0.52
CA THR A 31 0.33 6.06 -1.62
C THR A 31 1.17 6.63 -2.75
N ASN A 32 2.22 7.40 -2.45
CA ASN A 32 3.09 7.99 -3.47
C ASN A 32 3.90 6.96 -4.25
N ILE A 33 4.27 5.84 -3.62
CA ILE A 33 4.97 4.74 -4.29
C ILE A 33 4.01 3.97 -5.19
N VAL A 34 2.81 3.63 -4.67
CA VAL A 34 1.92 2.66 -5.33
C VAL A 34 1.00 3.26 -6.39
N LYS A 35 0.72 4.57 -6.35
CA LYS A 35 -0.26 5.24 -7.24
C LYS A 35 0.00 5.02 -8.73
N ASP A 36 1.26 4.88 -9.14
CA ASP A 36 1.63 4.69 -10.55
C ASP A 36 1.49 3.22 -11.01
N TYR A 37 1.27 2.31 -10.06
CA TYR A 37 1.13 0.87 -10.31
C TYR A 37 -0.32 0.37 -10.14
N CYS A 38 -1.22 1.20 -9.60
CA CYS A 38 -2.59 0.82 -9.28
C CYS A 38 -3.60 1.56 -10.16
N ASP A 39 -4.70 0.91 -10.51
CA ASP A 39 -5.80 1.54 -11.24
C ASP A 39 -6.65 2.44 -10.34
N ASN A 40 -6.68 2.15 -9.04
CA ASN A 40 -7.35 2.94 -8.03
C ASN A 40 -6.58 2.82 -6.71
N VAL A 41 -6.45 3.95 -6.01
CA VAL A 41 -5.94 4.02 -4.64
C VAL A 41 -6.93 4.83 -3.82
N GLU A 42 -7.47 4.23 -2.75
CA GLU A 42 -8.45 4.85 -1.88
C GLU A 42 -8.13 4.63 -0.41
N THR A 43 -8.73 5.43 0.46
CA THR A 43 -8.57 5.32 1.91
C THR A 43 -9.95 5.33 2.56
N ASP A 44 -10.19 4.41 3.50
CA ASP A 44 -11.45 4.37 4.24
C ASP A 44 -11.49 5.39 5.39
N ILE A 45 -12.61 5.43 6.11
CA ILE A 45 -12.80 6.35 7.24
C ILE A 45 -11.86 6.06 8.44
N LEU A 46 -11.29 4.85 8.52
CA LEU A 46 -10.35 4.45 9.57
C LEU A 46 -8.90 4.71 9.18
N GLY A 47 -8.64 5.01 7.90
CA GLY A 47 -7.32 5.28 7.38
C GLY A 47 -6.63 4.08 6.75
N ASN A 48 -7.34 2.98 6.46
CA ASN A 48 -6.78 1.85 5.72
C ASN A 48 -6.56 2.22 4.25
N LEU A 49 -5.44 1.81 3.67
CA LEU A 49 -5.09 2.09 2.28
C LEU A 49 -5.47 0.90 1.38
N PHE A 50 -6.35 1.12 0.43
CA PHE A 50 -6.73 0.12 -0.57
C PHE A 50 -6.10 0.45 -1.93
N CYS A 51 -5.39 -0.53 -2.49
CA CYS A 51 -4.70 -0.42 -3.77
C CYS A 51 -5.24 -1.47 -4.73
N HIS A 52 -6.00 -1.06 -5.75
CA HIS A 52 -6.68 -1.98 -6.65
C HIS A 52 -5.99 -2.07 -8.01
N ILE A 53 -5.71 -3.30 -8.45
CA ILE A 53 -5.17 -3.61 -9.78
C ILE A 53 -6.18 -4.51 -10.51
N ARG A 54 -6.67 -4.04 -11.66
CA ARG A 54 -7.63 -4.75 -12.51
C ARG A 54 -6.89 -5.72 -13.42
N GLY A 55 -7.23 -7.00 -13.30
CA GLY A 55 -6.77 -8.02 -14.24
C GLY A 55 -7.20 -7.72 -15.68
N LYS A 56 -6.28 -7.93 -16.63
CA LYS A 56 -6.45 -7.57 -18.05
C LYS A 56 -7.37 -8.51 -18.86
N SER A 57 -7.78 -9.66 -18.31
CA SER A 57 -8.53 -10.69 -19.04
C SER A 57 -9.74 -11.19 -18.26
N GLY A 58 -10.76 -11.64 -18.98
CA GLY A 58 -12.01 -12.21 -18.44
C GLY A 58 -13.11 -11.17 -18.16
N SER A 59 -14.35 -11.65 -18.07
CA SER A 59 -15.49 -10.85 -17.58
C SER A 59 -15.44 -10.73 -16.06
N ASP A 60 -15.90 -9.60 -15.50
CA ASP A 60 -15.82 -9.34 -14.05
C ASP A 60 -16.49 -10.39 -13.16
N LYS A 61 -17.45 -11.15 -13.70
CA LYS A 61 -18.13 -12.25 -12.99
C LYS A 61 -17.28 -13.53 -12.82
N GLN A 62 -16.17 -13.65 -13.55
CA GLN A 62 -15.33 -14.84 -13.58
C GLN A 62 -13.86 -14.56 -13.17
N LYS A 63 -13.57 -13.36 -12.67
CA LYS A 63 -12.23 -12.99 -12.23
C LYS A 63 -11.97 -13.47 -10.80
N LEU A 64 -10.92 -14.27 -10.62
CA LEU A 64 -10.34 -14.54 -9.31
C LEU A 64 -9.89 -13.21 -8.68
N ARG A 65 -10.27 -12.98 -7.42
CA ARG A 65 -9.79 -11.85 -6.63
C ARG A 65 -8.72 -12.34 -5.67
N ILE A 66 -7.57 -11.68 -5.68
CA ILE A 66 -6.44 -11.96 -4.79
C ILE A 66 -6.28 -10.73 -3.89
N LEU A 67 -6.22 -10.95 -2.58
CA LEU A 67 -5.98 -9.93 -1.58
C LEU A 67 -4.61 -10.17 -0.95
N PHE A 68 -3.75 -9.15 -0.99
CA PHE A 68 -2.56 -9.07 -0.17
C PHE A 68 -2.83 -8.02 0.90
N ASP A 69 -2.58 -8.37 2.16
CA ASP A 69 -2.84 -7.49 3.29
C ASP A 69 -1.57 -7.35 4.14
N ALA A 70 -1.35 -6.14 4.65
CA ALA A 70 -0.23 -5.77 5.49
C ALA A 70 -0.63 -4.57 6.35
N HIS A 71 -0.16 -4.54 7.60
CA HIS A 71 -0.45 -3.45 8.52
C HIS A 71 0.60 -2.34 8.41
N MET A 72 0.16 -1.08 8.51
CA MET A 72 1.04 0.11 8.45
C MET A 72 1.53 0.54 9.82
N ASP A 73 0.83 0.13 10.88
CA ASP A 73 1.10 0.58 12.24
C ASP A 73 2.25 -0.19 12.88
N GLU A 74 3.00 0.51 13.72
CA GLU A 74 4.03 -0.05 14.56
C GLU A 74 3.62 -0.06 16.03
N LYS A 75 4.19 -0.99 16.79
CA LYS A 75 4.15 -0.92 18.25
C LYS A 75 5.24 0.02 18.74
N SER A 76 4.83 1.07 19.44
CA SER A 76 5.70 1.89 20.30
C SER A 76 6.29 1.09 21.45
#